data_AF-A0A6N4XWU7-F1
#
_entry.id   AF-A0A6N4XWU7-F1
#
_cell.length_a   1.000
_cell.length_b   1.000
_cell.length_c   1.000
_cell.angle_alpha   90.00
_cell.angle_beta   90.00
_cell.angle_gamma   90.00
#
_symmetry.space_group_name_H-M   'P 1'
#
loop_
_entity.id
_entity.type
_entity.pdbx_description
1 polymer ?
#
loop_
_entity_poly.entity_id
_entity_poly.type
_entity_poly.pdbx_seq_one_letter_code
_entity_poly.pdbx_strand_id
1 'polypeptide(L)'
;MNFSKEGKTIEQIAEILIDEEITQEEAIEFVDELINNQVLVSELEPNVSGDNFLDIIITILGRREIKNEAEVLISIKNKLIELDQNISNPISKYAEIEELIKFFAIEYEPKYLFQTDLYNKALFHLPFEWKKKLKKDISFLNKITLSQRKSEFSKFKKAFSERFETQELPLLYVLDNEVGIGYKQNVAAKGVHPYLEDLIFPASQKNQNKNIEFTSVHQILNEKVREALLDNQYTIKLTDEDFKDFDEKW
;
A
#
# COMPACT_ATOMS: atom_id res chain seq x y z
N MET A 1 14.96 21.77 -0.63
CA MET A 1 14.48 20.50 -1.25
C MET A 1 15.07 20.19 -2.62
N ASN A 2 15.09 21.11 -3.61
CA ASN A 2 15.65 20.77 -4.93
C ASN A 2 17.11 20.29 -4.88
N PHE A 3 17.92 20.87 -3.98
CA PHE A 3 19.33 20.51 -3.80
C PHE A 3 19.55 19.06 -3.31
N SER A 4 18.60 18.50 -2.54
CA SER A 4 18.69 17.15 -1.98
C SER A 4 18.02 16.06 -2.83
N LYS A 5 17.54 16.39 -4.05
CA LYS A 5 16.85 15.43 -4.94
C LYS A 5 17.69 14.21 -5.33
N GLU A 6 19.00 14.38 -5.45
CA GLU A 6 19.93 13.31 -5.83
C GLU A 6 20.62 12.65 -4.62
N GLY A 7 20.19 12.97 -3.40
CA GLY A 7 20.86 12.55 -2.17
C GLY A 7 22.08 13.41 -1.85
N LYS A 8 22.19 13.88 -0.61
CA LYS A 8 23.28 14.72 -0.09
C LYS A 8 23.58 14.33 1.34
N THR A 9 24.82 14.54 1.77
CA THR A 9 25.17 14.37 3.20
C THR A 9 24.63 15.55 4.01
N ILE A 10 24.52 15.37 5.32
CA ILE A 10 24.04 16.43 6.23
C ILE A 10 24.91 17.68 6.10
N GLU A 11 26.24 17.48 6.03
CA GLU A 11 27.22 18.58 5.90
C GLU A 11 27.05 19.34 4.58
N GLN A 12 26.80 18.64 3.47
CA GLN A 12 26.57 19.28 2.17
C GLN A 12 25.29 20.11 2.16
N ILE A 13 24.25 19.67 2.87
CA ILE A 13 23.00 20.42 3.00
C ILE A 13 23.20 21.61 3.93
N ALA A 14 23.90 21.44 5.04
CA ALA A 14 24.20 22.52 5.99
C ALA A 14 25.06 23.62 5.32
N GLU A 15 26.04 23.26 4.50
CA GLU A 15 26.96 24.20 3.83
C GLU A 15 26.23 25.24 2.97
N ILE A 16 25.11 24.87 2.33
CA ILE A 16 24.33 25.82 1.51
C ILE A 16 23.41 26.74 2.32
N LEU A 17 23.28 26.50 3.63
CA LEU A 17 22.46 27.29 4.54
C LEU A 17 23.28 28.31 5.34
N ILE A 18 24.60 28.13 5.43
CA ILE A 18 25.50 29.00 6.18
C ILE A 18 25.61 30.37 5.49
N ASP A 19 25.43 31.44 6.27
CA ASP A 19 25.67 32.82 5.84
C ASP A 19 26.18 33.69 7.00
N GLU A 20 26.11 35.03 6.88
CA GLU A 20 26.59 35.94 7.92
C GLU A 20 25.76 35.86 9.22
N GLU A 21 24.53 35.36 9.16
CA GLU A 21 23.59 35.25 10.29
C GLU A 21 23.43 33.81 10.78
N ILE A 22 23.73 32.81 9.96
CA ILE A 22 23.54 31.38 10.27
C ILE A 22 24.87 30.68 10.47
N THR A 23 25.09 30.18 11.68
CA THR A 23 26.27 29.38 12.01
C THR A 23 26.17 27.94 11.49
N GLN A 24 27.30 27.24 11.42
CA GLN A 24 27.35 25.83 11.02
C GLN A 24 26.54 24.94 11.99
N GLU A 25 26.58 25.22 13.28
CA GLU A 25 25.85 24.46 14.29
C GLU A 25 24.33 24.59 14.09
N GLU A 26 23.84 25.82 13.90
CA GLU A 26 22.42 26.09 13.61
C GLU A 26 21.96 25.45 12.30
N ALA A 27 22.80 25.48 11.26
CA ALA A 27 22.49 24.85 9.97
C ALA A 27 22.37 23.33 10.09
N ILE A 28 23.25 22.66 10.85
CA ILE A 28 23.18 21.22 11.09
C ILE A 28 21.95 20.87 11.92
N GLU A 29 21.69 21.62 13.00
CA GLU A 29 20.50 21.42 13.85
C GLU A 29 19.21 21.53 13.03
N PHE A 30 19.11 22.51 12.14
CA PHE A 30 17.96 22.64 11.24
C PHE A 30 17.82 21.46 10.28
N VAL A 31 18.93 20.95 9.71
CA VAL A 31 18.87 19.75 8.85
C VAL A 31 18.41 18.52 9.63
N ASP A 32 18.87 18.36 10.87
CA ASP A 32 18.42 17.27 11.75
C ASP A 32 16.93 17.41 12.09
N GLU A 33 16.42 18.63 12.31
CA GLU A 33 14.97 18.86 12.46
C GLU A 33 14.20 18.43 11.21
N LEU A 34 14.69 18.72 10.00
CA LEU A 34 14.05 18.27 8.76
C LEU A 34 14.05 16.74 8.63
N ILE A 35 15.10 16.06 9.07
CA ILE A 35 15.17 14.60 9.09
C ILE A 35 14.19 14.04 10.13
N ASN A 36 14.20 14.57 11.34
CA ASN A 36 13.32 14.14 12.43
C ASN A 36 11.83 14.33 12.09
N ASN A 37 11.49 15.37 11.31
CA ASN A 37 10.15 15.60 10.80
C ASN A 37 9.85 14.89 9.45
N GLN A 38 10.73 13.99 9.01
CA GLN A 38 10.59 13.19 7.78
C GLN A 38 10.42 14.01 6.49
N VAL A 39 10.84 15.27 6.51
CA VAL A 39 10.90 16.13 5.32
C VAL A 39 12.08 15.71 4.44
N LEU A 40 13.17 15.30 5.09
CA LEU A 40 14.29 14.59 4.47
C LEU A 40 14.30 13.15 4.97
N VAL A 41 14.58 12.21 4.08
CA VAL A 41 14.64 10.78 4.40
C VAL A 41 15.97 10.20 3.95
N SER A 42 16.44 9.18 4.67
CA SER A 42 17.69 8.50 4.34
C SER A 42 17.54 7.68 3.05
N GLU A 43 18.62 7.58 2.27
CA GLU A 43 18.68 6.61 1.17
C GLU A 43 18.61 5.15 1.68
N LEU A 44 18.85 4.93 2.99
CA LEU A 44 18.77 3.63 3.66
C LEU A 44 17.39 3.33 4.27
N GLU A 45 16.35 4.09 3.91
CA GLU A 45 14.98 3.73 4.29
C GLU A 45 14.52 2.46 3.54
N PRO A 46 13.86 1.50 4.22
CA PRO A 46 13.39 0.26 3.60
C PRO A 46 12.30 0.52 2.56
N ASN A 47 12.46 -0.08 1.38
CA ASN A 47 11.42 -0.07 0.36
C ASN A 47 10.45 -1.25 0.57
N VAL A 48 9.13 -0.97 0.49
CA VAL A 48 8.08 -2.00 0.61
C VAL A 48 7.86 -2.75 -0.70
N SER A 49 8.16 -2.11 -1.83
CA SER A 49 7.98 -2.66 -3.18
C SER A 49 9.17 -2.30 -4.06
N GLY A 50 9.39 -3.10 -5.10
CA GLY A 50 10.49 -2.90 -6.05
C GLY A 50 11.62 -3.89 -5.80
N ASP A 51 12.85 -3.42 -5.98
CA ASP A 51 14.05 -4.25 -5.86
C ASP A 51 14.28 -4.74 -4.42
N ASN A 52 15.09 -5.79 -4.28
CA ASN A 52 15.42 -6.35 -2.97
C ASN A 52 16.19 -5.32 -2.13
N PHE A 53 15.70 -5.03 -0.93
CA PHE A 53 16.29 -4.02 -0.05
C PHE A 53 17.74 -4.33 0.35
N LEU A 54 18.11 -5.61 0.53
CA LEU A 54 19.50 -5.99 0.81
C LEU A 54 20.45 -5.58 -0.33
N ASP A 55 19.99 -5.70 -1.58
CA ASP A 55 20.76 -5.31 -2.76
C ASP A 55 20.92 -3.80 -2.86
N ILE A 56 19.87 -3.06 -2.49
CA ILE A 56 19.89 -1.60 -2.42
C ILE A 56 20.92 -1.14 -1.38
N ILE A 57 20.91 -1.69 -0.16
CA ILE A 57 21.89 -1.34 0.88
C ILE A 57 23.31 -1.61 0.37
N ILE A 58 23.58 -2.79 -0.17
CA ILE A 58 24.91 -3.14 -0.71
C ILE A 58 25.36 -2.13 -1.78
N THR A 59 24.45 -1.73 -2.68
CA THR A 59 24.73 -0.75 -3.74
C THR A 59 25.04 0.64 -3.17
N ILE A 60 24.29 1.09 -2.17
CA ILE A 60 24.50 2.37 -1.50
C ILE A 60 25.85 2.38 -0.79
N LEU A 61 26.15 1.35 0.01
CA LEU A 61 27.42 1.25 0.73
C LEU A 61 28.61 1.20 -0.24
N GLY A 62 28.49 0.45 -1.34
CA GLY A 62 29.51 0.40 -2.38
C GLY A 62 29.76 1.76 -3.05
N ARG A 63 28.70 2.51 -3.38
CA ARG A 63 28.80 3.88 -3.90
C ARG A 63 29.45 4.86 -2.93
N ARG A 64 29.28 4.64 -1.61
CA ARG A 64 29.84 5.47 -0.54
C ARG A 64 31.21 4.98 -0.06
N GLU A 65 31.80 3.98 -0.74
CA GLU A 65 33.09 3.36 -0.42
C GLU A 65 33.17 2.75 1.00
N ILE A 66 32.03 2.37 1.58
CA ILE A 66 31.93 1.70 2.88
C ILE A 66 32.12 0.19 2.66
N LYS A 67 33.37 -0.27 2.76
CA LYS A 67 33.78 -1.62 2.31
C LYS A 67 33.42 -2.74 3.28
N ASN A 68 33.73 -2.59 4.57
CA ASN A 68 33.64 -3.70 5.53
C ASN A 68 32.19 -4.18 5.69
N GLU A 69 31.28 -3.23 5.90
CA GLU A 69 29.84 -3.46 6.03
C GLU A 69 29.26 -4.06 4.75
N ALA A 70 29.65 -3.53 3.59
CA ALA A 70 29.21 -4.06 2.30
C ALA A 70 29.68 -5.50 2.08
N GLU A 71 30.93 -5.84 2.41
CA GLU A 71 31.47 -7.19 2.30
C GLU A 71 30.72 -8.19 3.20
N VAL A 72 30.38 -7.79 4.43
CA VAL A 72 29.57 -8.61 5.34
C VAL A 72 28.17 -8.84 4.77
N LEU A 73 27.50 -7.81 4.27
CA LEU A 73 26.18 -7.95 3.64
C LEU A 73 26.22 -8.82 2.38
N ILE A 74 27.27 -8.71 1.56
CA ILE A 74 27.49 -9.58 0.39
C ILE A 74 27.67 -11.03 0.84
N SER A 75 28.41 -11.28 1.91
CA SER A 75 28.58 -12.62 2.49
C SER A 75 27.24 -13.20 2.97
N ILE A 76 26.43 -12.40 3.68
CA ILE A 76 25.07 -12.77 4.09
C ILE A 76 24.21 -13.11 2.87
N LYS A 77 24.20 -12.23 1.85
CA LYS A 77 23.45 -12.46 0.60
C LYS A 77 23.85 -13.78 -0.07
N ASN A 78 25.14 -14.07 -0.17
CA ASN A 78 25.63 -15.30 -0.79
C ASN A 78 25.19 -16.55 -0.01
N LYS A 79 25.18 -16.49 1.33
CA LYS A 79 24.66 -17.58 2.16
C LYS A 79 23.16 -17.77 1.99
N LEU A 80 22.38 -16.71 1.87
CA LEU A 80 20.94 -16.79 1.56
C LEU A 80 20.70 -17.48 0.21
N ILE A 81 21.45 -17.10 -0.83
CA ILE A 81 21.38 -17.74 -2.16
C ILE A 81 21.71 -19.24 -2.08
N GLU A 82 22.65 -19.64 -1.22
CA GLU A 82 23.00 -21.04 -0.99
C GLU A 82 21.87 -21.80 -0.27
N LEU A 83 21.21 -21.18 0.72
CA LEU A 83 20.05 -21.74 1.40
C LEU A 83 18.90 -22.00 0.42
N ASP A 84 18.64 -21.08 -0.50
CA ASP A 84 17.57 -21.16 -1.49
C ASP A 84 17.74 -22.30 -2.51
N GLN A 85 18.93 -22.92 -2.59
CA GLN A 85 19.15 -24.08 -3.47
C GLN A 85 18.52 -25.37 -2.93
N ASN A 86 18.14 -25.40 -1.64
CA ASN A 86 17.63 -26.60 -0.99
C ASN A 86 16.31 -26.32 -0.27
N ILE A 87 15.38 -27.29 -0.32
CA ILE A 87 14.12 -27.21 0.44
C ILE A 87 14.38 -27.28 1.95
N SER A 88 15.40 -28.03 2.36
CA SER A 88 15.80 -28.22 3.76
C SER A 88 17.28 -27.92 3.89
N ASN A 89 17.63 -27.16 4.94
CA ASN A 89 19.00 -26.77 5.25
C ASN A 89 19.34 -27.13 6.71
N PRO A 90 20.60 -27.46 7.02
CA PRO A 90 21.03 -27.67 8.40
C PRO A 90 21.00 -26.36 9.19
N ILE A 91 20.64 -26.44 10.48
CA ILE A 91 20.55 -25.30 11.40
C ILE A 91 21.86 -24.49 11.45
N SER A 92 23.00 -25.16 11.31
CA SER A 92 24.33 -24.53 11.33
C SER A 92 24.49 -23.42 10.29
N LYS A 93 23.88 -23.54 9.10
CA LYS A 93 23.97 -22.50 8.06
C LYS A 93 23.25 -21.20 8.46
N TYR A 94 22.15 -21.31 9.21
CA TYR A 94 21.45 -20.13 9.73
C TYR A 94 22.25 -19.48 10.86
N ALA A 95 22.85 -20.29 11.75
CA ALA A 95 23.73 -19.80 12.80
C ALA A 95 24.96 -19.05 12.22
N GLU A 96 25.52 -19.51 11.10
CA GLU A 96 26.61 -18.79 10.42
C GLU A 96 26.18 -17.40 9.92
N ILE A 97 24.93 -17.24 9.47
CA ILE A 97 24.39 -15.92 9.09
C ILE A 97 24.18 -15.04 10.33
N GLU A 98 23.65 -15.61 11.42
CA GLU A 98 23.50 -14.90 12.70
C GLU A 98 24.84 -14.38 13.24
N GLU A 99 25.93 -15.16 13.13
CA GLU A 99 27.27 -14.71 13.52
C GLU A 99 27.75 -13.52 12.66
N LEU A 100 27.46 -13.51 11.36
CA LEU A 100 27.80 -12.38 10.49
C LEU A 100 27.03 -11.12 10.88
N ILE A 101 25.77 -11.24 11.28
CA ILE A 101 24.93 -10.10 11.67
C ILE A 101 25.44 -9.43 12.95
N LYS A 102 26.08 -10.18 13.85
CA LYS A 102 26.68 -9.61 15.07
C LYS A 102 27.74 -8.55 14.76
N PHE A 103 28.33 -8.55 13.57
CA PHE A 103 29.25 -7.50 13.11
C PHE A 103 28.65 -6.10 13.24
N PHE A 104 27.35 -5.94 12.97
CA PHE A 104 26.69 -4.64 13.00
C PHE A 104 26.34 -4.15 14.40
N ALA A 105 26.52 -4.98 15.44
CA ALA A 105 26.18 -4.66 16.84
C ALA A 105 24.75 -4.11 17.02
N ILE A 106 23.79 -4.58 16.21
CA ILE A 106 22.39 -4.19 16.26
C ILE A 106 21.57 -5.16 17.11
N GLU A 107 20.59 -4.63 17.84
CA GLU A 107 19.58 -5.43 18.52
C GLU A 107 18.52 -5.90 17.51
N TYR A 108 18.19 -7.20 17.55
CA TYR A 108 17.11 -7.78 16.75
C TYR A 108 16.48 -8.96 17.48
N GLU A 109 15.24 -9.30 17.13
CA GLU A 109 14.57 -10.50 17.63
C GLU A 109 14.91 -11.70 16.72
N PRO A 110 15.63 -12.73 17.20
CA PRO A 110 16.12 -13.82 16.33
C PRO A 110 15.02 -14.56 15.56
N LYS A 111 13.82 -14.69 16.14
CA LYS A 111 12.67 -15.33 15.49
C LYS A 111 12.16 -14.60 14.24
N TYR A 112 12.51 -13.33 14.04
CA TYR A 112 12.11 -12.53 12.88
C TYR A 112 13.26 -12.27 11.90
N LEU A 113 14.42 -12.87 12.14
CA LEU A 113 15.59 -12.62 11.31
C LEU A 113 15.43 -13.16 9.88
N PHE A 114 14.79 -14.32 9.75
CA PHE A 114 14.57 -14.98 8.46
C PHE A 114 13.09 -14.98 8.12
N GLN A 115 12.76 -14.49 6.94
CA GLN A 115 11.47 -14.68 6.29
C GLN A 115 11.67 -15.60 5.09
N THR A 116 10.83 -16.63 4.95
CA THR A 116 10.92 -17.59 3.85
C THR A 116 9.55 -17.77 3.20
N ASP A 117 9.56 -17.85 1.87
CA ASP A 117 8.39 -18.16 1.05
C ASP A 117 8.71 -19.39 0.19
N LEU A 118 7.83 -20.39 0.21
CA LEU A 118 8.03 -21.62 -0.56
C LEU A 118 7.33 -21.54 -1.91
N TYR A 119 8.12 -21.55 -2.99
CA TYR A 119 7.62 -21.56 -4.35
C TYR A 119 7.72 -22.95 -4.98
N ASN A 120 6.60 -23.46 -5.49
CA ASN A 120 6.59 -24.68 -6.29
C ASN A 120 6.89 -24.33 -7.77
N LYS A 121 7.98 -24.88 -8.32
CA LYS A 121 8.39 -24.67 -9.72
C LYS A 121 7.62 -25.53 -10.73
N ALA A 122 6.71 -26.40 -10.28
CA ALA A 122 5.92 -27.24 -11.16
C ALA A 122 5.02 -26.39 -12.05
N LEU A 123 5.06 -26.66 -13.36
CA LEU A 123 4.16 -26.05 -14.33
C LEU A 123 2.86 -26.84 -14.39
N PHE A 124 1.79 -26.25 -13.87
CA PHE A 124 0.46 -26.83 -13.95
C PHE A 124 -0.27 -26.29 -15.19
N HIS A 125 -0.78 -27.21 -16.01
CA HIS A 125 -1.60 -26.87 -17.17
C HIS A 125 -3.05 -27.22 -16.87
N LEU A 126 -3.93 -26.22 -16.92
CA LEU A 126 -5.37 -26.45 -16.82
C LEU A 126 -5.94 -26.74 -18.21
N PRO A 127 -6.78 -27.78 -18.38
CA PRO A 127 -7.53 -28.00 -19.61
C PRO A 127 -8.32 -26.76 -20.03
N PHE A 128 -8.48 -26.55 -21.34
CA PHE A 128 -9.20 -25.40 -21.89
C PHE A 128 -10.64 -25.27 -21.36
N GLU A 129 -11.26 -26.39 -21.00
CA GLU A 129 -12.60 -26.43 -20.39
C GLU A 129 -12.68 -25.60 -19.10
N TRP A 130 -11.64 -25.63 -18.26
CA TRP A 130 -11.57 -24.83 -17.03
C TRP A 130 -11.48 -23.34 -17.34
N LYS A 131 -10.73 -22.95 -18.37
CA LYS A 131 -10.69 -21.55 -18.82
C LYS A 131 -12.07 -21.07 -19.25
N LYS A 132 -12.81 -21.89 -20.01
CA LYS A 132 -14.18 -21.57 -20.44
C LYS A 132 -15.13 -21.46 -19.25
N LYS A 133 -15.04 -22.39 -18.29
CA LYS A 133 -15.86 -22.39 -17.06
C LYS A 133 -15.58 -21.17 -16.18
N LEU A 134 -14.31 -20.90 -15.86
CA LEU A 134 -13.92 -19.73 -15.08
C LEU A 134 -14.35 -18.42 -15.74
N LYS A 135 -14.18 -18.30 -17.07
CA LYS A 135 -14.66 -17.12 -17.78
C LYS A 135 -16.17 -16.94 -17.63
N LYS A 136 -16.95 -18.02 -17.80
CA LYS A 136 -18.41 -17.99 -17.59
C LYS A 136 -18.74 -17.54 -16.16
N ASP A 137 -18.09 -18.13 -15.16
CA ASP A 137 -18.36 -17.84 -13.75
C ASP A 137 -17.98 -16.40 -13.39
N ILE A 138 -16.85 -15.88 -13.88
CA ILE A 138 -16.45 -14.49 -13.65
C ILE A 138 -17.40 -13.52 -14.38
N SER A 139 -17.80 -13.81 -15.62
CA SER A 139 -18.82 -13.02 -16.33
C SER A 139 -20.15 -13.00 -15.57
N PHE A 140 -20.57 -14.13 -15.01
CA PHE A 140 -21.76 -14.21 -14.16
C PHE A 140 -21.61 -13.35 -12.90
N LEU A 141 -20.48 -13.46 -12.19
CA LEU A 141 -20.18 -12.64 -11.02
C LEU A 141 -20.17 -11.14 -11.36
N ASN A 142 -19.62 -10.78 -12.52
CA ASN A 142 -19.59 -9.41 -12.99
C ASN A 142 -21.01 -8.85 -13.24
N LYS A 143 -21.91 -9.62 -13.85
CA LYS A 143 -23.33 -9.23 -14.05
C LYS A 143 -24.06 -8.92 -12.75
N ILE A 144 -23.82 -9.73 -11.72
CA ILE A 144 -24.49 -9.57 -10.42
C ILE A 144 -23.76 -8.58 -9.48
N THR A 145 -22.51 -8.22 -9.78
CA THR A 145 -21.76 -7.22 -9.04
C THR A 145 -22.21 -5.83 -9.47
N LEU A 146 -23.02 -5.19 -8.64
CA LEU A 146 -23.57 -3.89 -8.93
C LEU A 146 -22.50 -2.81 -8.79
N SER A 147 -22.35 -1.98 -9.82
CA SER A 147 -21.53 -0.77 -9.72
C SER A 147 -22.08 0.11 -8.60
N GLN A 148 -21.27 0.41 -7.60
CA GLN A 148 -21.62 1.38 -6.56
C GLN A 148 -21.80 2.76 -7.21
N ARG A 149 -23.06 3.14 -7.48
CA ARG A 149 -23.40 4.41 -8.17
C ARG A 149 -23.05 5.65 -7.34
N LYS A 150 -22.84 5.48 -6.03
CA LYS A 150 -22.55 6.58 -5.08
C LYS A 150 -21.30 6.27 -4.23
N SER A 151 -20.20 5.90 -4.87
CA SER A 151 -18.90 5.77 -4.18
C SER A 151 -18.31 7.15 -3.83
N GLU A 152 -17.40 7.20 -2.87
CA GLU A 152 -16.64 8.42 -2.58
C GLU A 152 -15.91 8.96 -3.82
N PHE A 153 -15.41 8.07 -4.67
CA PHE A 153 -14.76 8.47 -5.92
C PHE A 153 -15.73 9.12 -6.92
N SER A 154 -16.99 8.66 -7.00
CA SER A 154 -18.00 9.32 -7.86
C SER A 154 -18.32 10.74 -7.39
N LYS A 155 -18.37 10.96 -6.06
CA LYS A 155 -18.56 12.29 -5.47
C LYS A 155 -17.34 13.17 -5.73
N PHE A 156 -16.14 12.62 -5.56
CA PHE A 156 -14.87 13.29 -5.87
C PHE A 156 -14.80 13.73 -7.33
N LYS A 157 -15.12 12.85 -8.30
CA LYS A 157 -15.18 13.19 -9.73
C LYS A 157 -16.11 14.37 -10.01
N LYS A 158 -17.29 14.36 -9.38
CA LYS A 158 -18.27 15.42 -9.53
C LYS A 158 -17.73 16.75 -8.98
N ALA A 159 -17.21 16.75 -7.74
CA ALA A 159 -16.62 17.94 -7.12
C ALA A 159 -15.42 18.48 -7.92
N PHE A 160 -14.58 17.58 -8.46
CA PHE A 160 -13.47 17.94 -9.33
C PHE A 160 -13.95 18.64 -10.60
N SER A 161 -14.91 18.04 -11.31
CA SER A 161 -15.45 18.62 -12.54
C SER A 161 -16.19 19.92 -12.30
N GLU A 162 -16.87 20.08 -11.17
CA GLU A 162 -17.60 21.31 -10.81
C GLU A 162 -16.64 22.46 -10.49
N ARG A 163 -15.48 22.18 -9.89
CA ARG A 163 -14.53 23.22 -9.48
C ARG A 163 -13.46 23.53 -10.53
N PHE A 164 -12.95 22.50 -11.20
CA PHE A 164 -11.77 22.59 -12.07
C PHE A 164 -12.08 22.32 -13.54
N GLU A 165 -13.35 21.99 -13.87
CA GLU A 165 -13.82 21.74 -15.23
C GLU A 165 -12.92 20.73 -15.99
N THR A 166 -12.25 21.18 -17.05
CA THR A 166 -11.38 20.36 -17.90
C THR A 166 -9.88 20.58 -17.63
N GLN A 167 -9.52 21.21 -16.51
CA GLN A 167 -8.11 21.51 -16.19
C GLN A 167 -7.37 20.27 -15.68
N GLU A 168 -6.12 20.13 -16.10
CA GLU A 168 -5.17 19.18 -15.53
C GLU A 168 -4.41 19.85 -14.38
N LEU A 169 -4.55 19.29 -13.17
CA LEU A 169 -3.99 19.88 -11.95
C LEU A 169 -3.18 18.83 -11.17
N PRO A 170 -2.14 19.26 -10.42
CA PRO A 170 -1.39 18.36 -9.55
C PRO A 170 -2.29 17.67 -8.53
N LEU A 171 -2.17 16.34 -8.41
CA LEU A 171 -3.02 15.56 -7.50
C LEU A 171 -2.91 16.04 -6.04
N LEU A 172 -1.70 16.40 -5.60
CA LEU A 172 -1.48 16.90 -4.24
C LEU A 172 -2.29 18.16 -3.93
N TYR A 173 -2.35 19.09 -4.88
CA TYR A 173 -3.16 20.30 -4.75
C TYR A 173 -4.65 19.99 -4.69
N VAL A 174 -5.12 19.05 -5.52
CA VAL A 174 -6.54 18.68 -5.58
C VAL A 174 -6.99 17.97 -4.30
N LEU A 175 -6.12 17.13 -3.74
CA LEU A 175 -6.39 16.35 -2.51
C LEU A 175 -6.26 17.16 -1.23
N ASP A 176 -5.70 18.36 -1.29
CA ASP A 176 -5.64 19.27 -0.16
C ASP A 176 -7.06 19.66 0.28
N ASN A 177 -7.31 19.71 1.60
CA ASN A 177 -8.63 20.04 2.16
C ASN A 177 -8.87 21.54 2.33
N GLU A 178 -7.81 22.36 2.34
CA GLU A 178 -7.87 23.81 2.55
C GLU A 178 -7.95 24.55 1.21
N VAL A 179 -7.01 24.26 0.31
CA VAL A 179 -6.92 24.91 -1.00
C VAL A 179 -7.53 24.05 -2.11
N GLY A 180 -7.57 22.73 -1.94
CA GLY A 180 -8.15 21.77 -2.87
C GLY A 180 -9.60 21.41 -2.54
N ILE A 181 -10.04 20.24 -3.02
CA ILE A 181 -11.39 19.71 -2.76
C ILE A 181 -11.42 18.55 -1.77
N GLY A 182 -10.25 18.04 -1.35
CA GLY A 182 -10.15 16.82 -0.55
C GLY A 182 -10.65 15.56 -1.27
N TYR A 183 -10.31 14.37 -0.76
CA TYR A 183 -10.86 13.13 -1.33
C TYR A 183 -12.32 12.89 -0.93
N LYS A 184 -12.62 12.95 0.38
CA LYS A 184 -13.95 12.63 0.92
C LYS A 184 -14.80 13.89 1.03
N GLN A 185 -15.94 13.88 0.35
CA GLN A 185 -16.86 15.01 0.33
C GLN A 185 -17.84 14.90 1.52
N ASN A 186 -18.00 15.98 2.30
CA ASN A 186 -18.86 16.06 3.51
C ASN A 186 -18.33 15.37 4.78
N VAL A 187 -17.01 15.24 4.95
CA VAL A 187 -16.46 14.93 6.27
C VAL A 187 -16.51 16.22 7.09
N ALA A 188 -17.16 16.18 8.26
CA ALA A 188 -17.10 17.29 9.21
C ALA A 188 -15.62 17.58 9.53
N ALA A 189 -15.25 18.84 9.78
CA ALA A 189 -13.87 19.30 9.97
C ALA A 189 -13.07 18.63 11.12
N LYS A 190 -13.62 17.60 11.78
CA LYS A 190 -12.88 16.70 12.67
C LYS A 190 -11.82 15.93 11.89
N GLY A 191 -10.57 16.08 12.33
CA GLY A 191 -9.40 15.47 11.69
C GLY A 191 -8.77 16.32 10.57
N VAL A 192 -9.26 17.54 10.33
CA VAL A 192 -8.60 18.51 9.44
C VAL A 192 -7.49 19.26 10.19
N HIS A 193 -7.67 19.52 11.50
CA HIS A 193 -6.68 20.22 12.31
C HIS A 193 -6.76 19.76 13.78
N PRO A 194 -5.62 19.55 14.49
CA PRO A 194 -5.58 19.17 15.90
C PRO A 194 -6.46 20.00 16.85
N TYR A 195 -6.53 21.33 16.64
CA TYR A 195 -7.38 22.23 17.44
C TYR A 195 -8.89 22.00 17.31
N LEU A 196 -9.33 21.24 16.30
CA LEU A 196 -10.74 20.93 16.06
C LEU A 196 -11.15 19.55 16.58
N GLU A 197 -10.20 18.77 17.14
CA GLU A 197 -10.47 17.41 17.63
C GLU A 197 -11.40 17.40 18.84
N ASP A 198 -11.19 18.34 19.77
CA ASP A 198 -11.97 18.50 21.01
C ASP A 198 -13.34 19.15 20.79
N LEU A 199 -13.55 19.76 19.62
CA LEU A 199 -14.83 20.37 19.29
C LEU A 199 -15.83 19.28 18.92
N ILE A 200 -16.79 19.03 19.82
CA ILE A 200 -17.96 18.22 19.53
C ILE A 200 -18.87 19.02 18.60
N PHE A 201 -18.61 18.94 17.30
CA PHE A 201 -19.58 19.35 16.31
C PHE A 201 -20.81 18.45 16.47
N PRO A 202 -22.04 19.01 16.57
CA PRO A 202 -23.24 18.21 16.53
C PRO A 202 -23.22 17.49 15.17
N ALA A 203 -22.83 16.22 15.17
CA ALA A 203 -22.92 15.36 14.01
C ALA A 203 -24.37 15.48 13.57
N SER A 204 -24.62 16.08 12.41
CA SER A 204 -25.98 16.29 11.95
C SER A 204 -26.62 14.91 11.86
N GLN A 205 -27.47 14.56 12.82
CA GLN A 205 -28.26 13.32 12.86
C GLN A 205 -29.30 13.29 11.72
N LYS A 206 -29.12 14.10 10.67
CA LYS A 206 -30.09 14.27 9.60
C LYS A 206 -30.08 13.16 8.57
N ASN A 207 -29.17 12.17 8.61
CA ASN A 207 -29.23 10.99 7.75
C ASN A 207 -28.49 9.78 8.36
N GLN A 208 -28.95 9.28 9.51
CA GLN A 208 -28.59 7.91 9.96
C GLN A 208 -29.44 6.82 9.28
N ASN A 209 -30.15 7.15 8.20
CA ASN A 209 -30.66 6.12 7.31
C ASN A 209 -29.46 5.49 6.61
N LYS A 210 -29.05 4.30 7.05
CA LYS A 210 -28.30 3.38 6.20
C LYS A 210 -29.18 3.14 4.98
N ASN A 211 -28.96 3.91 3.91
CA ASN A 211 -29.60 3.69 2.63
C ASN A 211 -29.04 2.39 2.08
N ILE A 212 -29.65 1.26 2.46
CA ILE A 212 -29.45 -0.01 1.79
C ILE A 212 -30.16 0.17 0.45
N GLU A 213 -29.38 0.33 -0.61
CA GLU A 213 -29.90 0.40 -1.97
C GLU A 213 -30.42 -1.00 -2.31
N PHE A 214 -31.72 -1.22 -2.10
CA PHE A 214 -32.37 -2.48 -2.43
C PHE A 214 -32.46 -2.59 -3.94
N THR A 215 -31.69 -3.51 -4.51
CA THR A 215 -31.53 -3.66 -5.96
C THR A 215 -32.22 -4.92 -6.45
N SER A 216 -32.40 -5.03 -7.76
CA SER A 216 -32.99 -6.22 -8.39
C SER A 216 -32.20 -7.50 -8.11
N VAL A 217 -30.87 -7.42 -7.93
CA VAL A 217 -30.06 -8.57 -7.49
C VAL A 217 -30.47 -9.01 -6.09
N HIS A 218 -30.67 -8.07 -5.15
CA HIS A 218 -31.11 -8.40 -3.79
C HIS A 218 -32.50 -9.05 -3.78
N GLN A 219 -33.40 -8.62 -4.67
CA GLN A 219 -34.73 -9.23 -4.83
C GLN A 219 -34.61 -10.70 -5.23
N ILE A 220 -33.88 -10.98 -6.32
CA ILE A 220 -33.68 -12.35 -6.83
C ILE A 220 -33.02 -13.23 -5.77
N LEU A 221 -31.98 -12.74 -5.09
CA LEU A 221 -31.33 -13.50 -4.01
C LEU A 221 -32.28 -13.80 -2.86
N ASN A 222 -33.12 -12.85 -2.44
CA ASN A 222 -34.09 -13.06 -1.37
C ASN A 222 -35.16 -14.09 -1.77
N GLU A 223 -35.66 -14.03 -3.01
CA GLU A 223 -36.59 -15.02 -3.55
C GLU A 223 -35.98 -16.43 -3.53
N LYS A 224 -34.75 -16.59 -4.03
CA LYS A 224 -34.03 -17.87 -4.00
C LYS A 224 -33.79 -18.39 -2.58
N VAL A 225 -33.47 -17.51 -1.63
CA VAL A 225 -33.33 -17.88 -0.21
C VAL A 225 -34.66 -18.40 0.32
N ARG A 226 -35.77 -17.72 0.03
CA ARG A 226 -37.11 -18.14 0.48
C ARG A 226 -37.51 -19.48 -0.11
N GLU A 227 -37.28 -19.71 -1.39
CA GLU A 227 -37.54 -21.00 -2.05
C GLU A 227 -36.73 -22.13 -1.40
N ALA A 228 -35.42 -21.93 -1.22
CA ALA A 228 -34.57 -22.92 -0.57
C ALA A 228 -35.01 -23.22 0.88
N LEU A 229 -35.45 -22.20 1.64
CA LEU A 229 -35.95 -22.39 3.00
C LEU A 229 -37.29 -23.15 3.04
N LEU A 230 -38.19 -22.91 2.09
CA LEU A 230 -39.46 -23.64 2.01
C LEU A 230 -39.24 -25.13 1.67
N ASP A 231 -38.26 -25.42 0.82
CA ASP A 231 -37.92 -26.77 0.40
C ASP A 231 -36.89 -27.47 1.32
N ASN A 232 -36.54 -26.85 2.46
CA ASN A 232 -35.50 -27.31 3.39
C ASN A 232 -34.15 -27.64 2.72
N GLN A 233 -33.76 -26.86 1.71
CA GLN A 233 -32.49 -26.98 1.01
C GLN A 233 -31.40 -26.13 1.66
N TYR A 234 -30.17 -26.65 1.68
CA TYR A 234 -28.99 -25.95 2.21
C TYR A 234 -28.19 -25.18 1.15
N THR A 235 -28.60 -25.26 -0.12
CA THR A 235 -27.88 -24.68 -1.26
C THR A 235 -28.84 -23.88 -2.13
N ILE A 236 -28.44 -22.67 -2.49
CA ILE A 236 -29.11 -21.87 -3.51
C ILE A 236 -28.39 -22.05 -4.83
N LYS A 237 -29.14 -22.33 -5.90
CA LYS A 237 -28.61 -22.40 -7.25
C LYS A 237 -28.96 -21.13 -8.01
N LEU A 238 -27.94 -20.43 -8.48
CA LEU A 238 -28.08 -19.28 -9.37
C LEU A 238 -27.74 -19.70 -10.80
N THR A 239 -28.51 -19.19 -11.75
CA THR A 239 -28.42 -19.51 -13.18
C THR A 239 -28.48 -18.25 -14.03
N ASP A 240 -28.05 -18.34 -15.28
CA ASP A 240 -28.08 -17.21 -16.22
C ASP A 240 -29.52 -16.66 -16.43
N GLU A 241 -30.53 -17.53 -16.35
CA GLU A 241 -31.95 -17.14 -16.48
C GLU A 241 -32.43 -16.22 -15.36
N ASP A 242 -31.90 -16.41 -14.14
CA ASP A 242 -32.24 -15.57 -13.00
C ASP A 242 -31.79 -14.12 -13.21
N PHE A 243 -30.79 -13.91 -14.07
CA PHE A 243 -30.16 -12.61 -14.35
C PHE A 243 -30.16 -12.27 -15.84
N LYS A 244 -31.16 -12.73 -16.60
CA LYS A 244 -31.26 -12.53 -18.06
C LYS A 244 -31.24 -11.06 -18.50
N ASP A 245 -31.76 -10.17 -17.66
CA ASP A 245 -31.86 -8.73 -17.92
C ASP A 245 -30.62 -7.94 -17.42
N PHE A 246 -29.56 -8.66 -17.00
CA PHE A 246 -28.32 -8.07 -16.50
C PHE A 246 -27.18 -8.24 -17.50
N ASP A 247 -26.59 -7.12 -17.88
CA ASP A 247 -25.43 -7.06 -18.76
C ASP A 247 -24.10 -7.06 -17.99
N GLU A 248 -23.05 -7.57 -18.65
CA GLU A 248 -21.67 -7.49 -18.14
C GLU A 248 -21.18 -6.03 -18.18
N LYS A 249 -20.53 -5.61 -17.09
CA LYS A 249 -19.93 -4.29 -16.88
C LYS A 249 -18.51 -4.45 -16.36
N TRP A 250 -17.58 -4.65 -17.27
CA TRP A 250 -16.14 -4.68 -16.99
C TRP A 250 -15.57 -3.29 -16.75
#